data_AF-G2IVZ5-F1
#
_entry.id   AF-G2IVZ5-F1
#
_cell.length_a   1.000
_cell.length_b   1.000
_cell.length_c   1.000
_cell.angle_alpha   90.00
_cell.angle_beta   90.00
_cell.angle_gamma   90.00
#
_symmetry.space_group_name_H-M   'P 1'
#
loop_
_entity.id
_entity.type
_entity.pdbx_description
1 polymer ?
#
loop_
_entity_poly.entity_id
_entity_poly.type
_entity_poly.pdbx_seq_one_letter_code
_entity_poly.pdbx_strand_id
1 'polypeptide(L)'
;MKPPELDHLESALRVALAAQDWERLTALDARLSAWLAGAPAAIERARLARLCALYRDILAAGSTAGAELEQRLALLSREREGQLAYAQARQWEGA
;
A
#
# COMPACT_ATOMS: atom_id res chain seq x y z
N MET A 1 -11.66 2.04 30.91
CA MET A 1 -10.26 1.85 30.47
C MET A 1 -10.27 1.78 28.95
N LYS A 2 -9.47 2.60 28.25
CA LYS A 2 -9.27 2.41 26.80
C LYS A 2 -8.56 1.07 26.61
N PRO A 3 -8.96 0.20 25.67
CA PRO A 3 -8.14 -0.95 25.31
C PRO A 3 -6.80 -0.41 24.78
N PRO A 4 -5.68 -0.64 25.51
CA PRO A 4 -4.36 -0.09 25.15
C PRO A 4 -3.87 -0.63 23.80
N GLU A 5 -4.41 -1.76 23.37
CA GLU A 5 -4.05 -2.44 22.12
C GLU A 5 -4.50 -1.67 20.87
N LEU A 6 -5.67 -1.03 20.88
CA LEU A 6 -6.17 -0.33 19.69
C LEU A 6 -5.41 0.97 19.42
N ASP A 7 -5.02 1.73 20.45
CA ASP A 7 -4.20 2.93 20.27
C ASP A 7 -2.80 2.55 19.75
N HIS A 8 -2.27 1.41 20.19
CA HIS A 8 -1.01 0.87 19.69
C HIS A 8 -1.11 0.43 18.23
N LEU A 9 -2.20 -0.25 17.84
CA LEU A 9 -2.47 -0.62 16.45
C LEU A 9 -2.62 0.60 15.55
N GLU A 10 -3.34 1.64 16.00
CA GLU A 10 -3.49 2.89 15.25
C GLU A 10 -2.13 3.57 15.02
N SER A 11 -1.30 3.65 16.07
CA SER A 11 0.06 4.20 15.95
C SER A 11 0.94 3.37 15.02
N ALA A 12 0.90 2.04 15.14
CA ALA A 12 1.67 1.15 14.29
C ALA A 12 1.27 1.26 12.81
N LEU A 13 -0.03 1.39 12.51
CA LEU A 13 -0.54 1.62 11.15
C LEU A 13 -0.02 2.94 10.57
N ARG A 14 -0.03 4.03 11.36
CA ARG A 14 0.52 5.33 10.93
C ARG A 14 2.01 5.25 10.63
N VAL A 15 2.78 4.56 11.47
CA VAL A 15 4.23 4.36 11.26
C VAL A 15 4.49 3.54 10.01
N ALA A 16 3.77 2.43 9.82
CA ALA A 16 3.91 1.58 8.64
C ALA A 16 3.51 2.33 7.36
N LEU A 17 2.44 3.14 7.40
CA LEU A 17 2.03 4.01 6.30
C LEU A 17 3.10 5.05 5.95
N ALA A 18 3.67 5.72 6.95
CA ALA A 18 4.72 6.71 6.73
C ALA A 18 5.99 6.09 6.11
N ALA A 19 6.28 4.83 6.44
CA ALA A 19 7.36 4.06 5.85
C ALA A 19 7.01 3.40 4.50
N GLN A 20 5.75 3.49 4.06
CA GLN A 20 5.20 2.74 2.92
C GLN A 20 5.47 1.24 3.01
N ASP A 21 5.47 0.70 4.22
CA ASP A 21 5.72 -0.71 4.50
C ASP A 21 4.42 -1.51 4.31
N TRP A 22 4.15 -1.88 3.06
CA TRP A 22 2.90 -2.53 2.65
C TRP A 22 2.70 -3.90 3.30
N GLU A 23 3.77 -4.70 3.47
CA GLU A 23 3.68 -6.00 4.15
C GLU A 23 3.27 -5.84 5.61
N ARG A 24 3.90 -4.88 6.30
CA ARG A 24 3.55 -4.58 7.69
C ARG A 24 2.15 -4.01 7.82
N LEU A 25 1.69 -3.20 6.86
CA LEU A 25 0.31 -2.71 6.82
C LEU A 25 -0.68 -3.88 6.71
N THR A 26 -0.43 -4.88 5.85
CA THR A 26 -1.28 -6.08 5.75
C THR A 26 -1.29 -6.89 7.04
N ALA A 27 -0.14 -7.07 7.69
CA ALA A 27 -0.07 -7.79 8.96
C ALA A 27 -0.82 -7.06 10.09
N LEU A 28 -0.75 -5.73 10.12
CA LEU A 28 -1.47 -4.90 11.08
C LEU A 28 -2.98 -4.87 10.81
N ASP A 29 -3.39 -4.87 9.55
CA ASP A 29 -4.80 -4.97 9.13
C ASP A 29 -5.44 -6.27 9.61
N ALA A 30 -4.75 -7.40 9.44
CA ALA A 30 -5.23 -8.69 9.93
C ALA A 30 -5.40 -8.70 11.46
N ARG A 31 -4.45 -8.10 12.19
CA ARG A 31 -4.51 -7.98 13.66
C ARG A 31 -5.66 -7.07 14.11
N LEU A 32 -5.87 -5.94 13.43
CA LEU A 32 -6.97 -5.03 13.72
C LEU A 32 -8.33 -5.69 13.42
N SER A 33 -8.44 -6.42 12.32
CA SER A 33 -9.65 -7.18 11.98
C SER A 33 -9.99 -8.23 13.02
N ALA A 34 -9.00 -8.99 13.50
CA ALA A 34 -9.19 -9.95 14.59
C ALA A 34 -9.62 -9.26 15.90
N TRP A 35 -9.00 -8.12 16.22
CA TRP A 35 -9.36 -7.32 17.39
C TRP A 35 -10.80 -6.81 17.30
N LEU A 36 -11.22 -6.29 16.14
CA LEU A 36 -12.58 -5.80 15.89
C LEU A 36 -13.62 -6.92 15.99
N ALA A 37 -13.30 -8.12 15.51
CA ALA A 37 -14.18 -9.28 15.60
C ALA A 37 -14.41 -9.73 17.06
N GLY A 38 -13.41 -9.55 17.93
CA GLY A 38 -13.51 -9.85 19.37
C GLY A 38 -13.90 -8.65 20.24
N ALA A 39 -14.09 -7.46 19.66
CA ALA A 39 -14.27 -6.24 20.44
C ALA A 39 -15.66 -6.19 21.10
N PRO A 40 -15.75 -5.75 22.37
CA PRO A 40 -17.04 -5.48 23.00
C PRO A 40 -17.77 -4.37 22.23
N ALA A 41 -19.10 -4.48 22.12
CA ALA A 41 -19.98 -3.63 21.30
C ALA A 41 -19.93 -2.11 21.55
N ALA A 42 -19.12 -1.65 22.51
CA ALA A 42 -18.98 -0.26 22.92
C ALA A 42 -17.67 0.38 22.41
N ILE A 43 -17.36 0.26 21.12
CA ILE A 43 -16.35 1.15 20.50
C ILE A 43 -16.99 2.53 20.35
N GLU A 44 -16.35 3.55 20.92
CA GLU A 44 -16.79 4.93 20.78
C GLU A 44 -16.85 5.34 19.30
N ARG A 45 -17.97 5.95 18.88
CA ARG A 45 -18.15 6.42 17.48
C ARG A 45 -17.02 7.31 16.99
N ALA A 46 -16.51 8.21 17.85
CA ALA A 46 -15.38 9.07 17.51
C ALA A 46 -14.10 8.27 17.19
N ARG A 47 -13.89 7.14 17.86
CA ARG A 47 -12.74 6.25 17.64
C ARG A 47 -12.89 5.46 16.35
N LEU A 48 -14.10 4.97 16.06
CA LEU A 48 -14.40 4.34 14.78
C LEU A 48 -14.19 5.32 13.61
N ALA A 49 -14.63 6.57 13.75
CA ALA A 49 -14.43 7.60 12.73
C ALA A 49 -12.94 7.88 12.45
N ARG A 50 -12.09 7.88 13.49
CA ARG A 50 -10.62 8.01 13.31
C ARG A 50 -10.01 6.83 12.56
N LEU A 51 -10.40 5.60 12.89
CA LEU A 51 -9.96 4.40 12.17
C LEU A 51 -10.38 4.44 10.70
N CYS A 52 -11.65 4.80 10.42
CA CYS A 52 -12.12 4.95 9.04
C CYS A 52 -11.33 6.01 8.27
N ALA A 53 -10.98 7.14 8.90
CA ALA A 53 -10.14 8.15 8.27
C ALA A 53 -8.75 7.59 7.93
N LEU A 54 -8.10 6.92 8.88
CA LEU A 54 -6.79 6.29 8.67
C LEU A 54 -6.82 5.26 7.53
N TYR A 55 -7.87 4.44 7.41
CA TYR A 55 -8.01 3.49 6.30
C TYR A 55 -8.16 4.17 4.95
N ARG A 56 -8.89 5.28 4.88
CA ARG A 56 -8.96 6.06 3.63
C ARG A 56 -7.60 6.60 3.23
N ASP A 57 -6.81 7.07 4.19
CA ASP A 57 -5.45 7.54 3.93
C ASP A 57 -4.55 6.41 3.42
N ILE A 58 -4.63 5.22 4.04
CA ILE A 58 -3.90 4.02 3.59
C ILE A 58 -4.29 3.63 2.16
N LEU A 59 -5.59 3.60 1.85
CA LEU A 59 -6.08 3.26 0.51
C LEU A 59 -5.64 4.28 -0.55
N ALA A 60 -5.71 5.57 -0.23
CA ALA A 60 -5.26 6.63 -1.14
C ALA A 60 -3.75 6.54 -1.43
N ALA A 61 -2.95 6.28 -0.40
CA ALA A 61 -1.52 6.07 -0.55
C ALA A 61 -1.21 4.82 -1.39
N GLY A 62 -1.89 3.71 -1.14
CA GLY A 62 -1.74 2.48 -1.92
C GLY A 62 -2.11 2.66 -3.40
N SER A 63 -3.21 3.38 -3.67
CA SER A 63 -3.62 3.68 -5.05
C SER A 63 -2.58 4.54 -5.78
N THR A 64 -2.00 5.53 -5.10
CA THR A 64 -0.95 6.39 -5.66
C THR A 64 0.32 5.59 -5.95
N ALA A 65 0.76 4.76 -5.01
CA ALA A 65 1.91 3.88 -5.18
C ALA A 65 1.71 2.87 -6.32
N GLY A 66 0.50 2.31 -6.44
CA GLY A 66 0.13 1.42 -7.55
C GLY A 66 0.23 2.12 -8.91
N ALA A 67 -0.33 3.31 -9.03
CA ALA A 67 -0.24 4.10 -10.26
C ALA A 67 1.21 4.45 -10.64
N GLU A 68 2.06 4.76 -9.66
CA GLU A 68 3.48 5.01 -9.90
C GLU A 68 4.22 3.76 -10.39
N LEU A 69 3.94 2.59 -9.80
CA LEU A 69 4.51 1.31 -10.24
C LEU A 69 4.08 0.95 -11.67
N GLU A 70 2.80 1.15 -12.00
CA GLU A 70 2.29 0.94 -13.36
C GLU A 70 3.00 1.84 -14.39
N GLN A 71 3.21 3.11 -14.06
CA GLN A 71 3.95 4.04 -14.91
C GLN A 71 5.41 3.60 -15.13
N ARG A 72 6.09 3.15 -14.06
CA ARG A 72 7.46 2.64 -14.13
C ARG A 72 7.55 1.37 -14.99
N LEU A 73 6.60 0.45 -14.85
CA LEU A 73 6.53 -0.77 -15.67
C LEU A 73 6.29 -0.44 -17.16
N ALA A 74 5.44 0.54 -17.45
CA ALA A 74 5.19 0.98 -18.82
C ALA A 74 6.46 1.60 -19.45
N LEU A 75 7.22 2.39 -18.68
CA LEU A 75 8.50 2.94 -19.14
C LEU A 75 9.52 1.84 -19.44
N LEU A 76 9.72 0.88 -18.52
CA LEU A 76 10.65 -0.24 -18.73
C LEU A 76 10.27 -1.10 -19.93
N SER A 77 8.97 -1.31 -20.16
CA SER A 77 8.48 -2.06 -21.32
C SER A 77 8.82 -1.35 -22.63
N ARG A 78 8.61 -0.03 -22.70
CA ARG A 78 8.97 0.78 -23.87
C ARG A 78 10.47 0.83 -24.12
N GLU A 79 11.29 0.96 -23.07
CA GLU A 79 12.74 0.92 -23.19
C GLU A 79 13.22 -0.41 -23.76
N ARG A 80 12.66 -1.53 -23.26
CA ARG A 80 12.96 -2.87 -23.77
C ARG A 80 12.58 -3.03 -25.23
N GLU A 81 11.39 -2.57 -25.63
CA GLU A 81 10.96 -2.59 -27.03
C GLU A 81 11.89 -1.78 -27.94
N GLY A 82 12.30 -0.58 -27.48
CA GLY A 82 13.27 0.24 -28.19
C GLY A 82 14.62 -0.46 -28.36
N GLN A 83 15.17 -1.05 -27.30
CA GLN A 83 16.43 -1.82 -27.36
C GLN A 83 16.34 -3.00 -28.33
N LEU A 84 15.20 -3.71 -28.36
CA LEU A 84 14.98 -4.81 -29.30
C LEU A 84 14.90 -4.32 -30.75
N ALA A 85 14.21 -3.20 -31.00
CA ALA A 85 14.14 -2.59 -32.33
C ALA A 85 15.52 -2.14 -32.83
N TYR A 86 16.34 -1.52 -31.97
CA TYR A 86 17.71 -1.16 -32.29
C TYR A 86 18.60 -2.37 -32.58
N ALA A 87 18.50 -3.43 -31.76
CA ALA A 87 19.25 -4.66 -31.97
C ALA A 87 18.87 -5.35 -33.29
N GLN A 88 17.58 -5.37 -33.63
CA GLN A 88 17.11 -5.87 -34.92
C GLN A 88 17.63 -4.99 -36.07
N ALA A 89 17.45 -3.68 -36.05
CA ALA A 89 17.93 -2.80 -37.12
C ALA A 89 19.43 -2.98 -37.41
N ARG A 90 20.25 -3.12 -36.36
CA ARG A 90 21.70 -3.36 -36.49
C ARG A 90 22.04 -4.72 -37.12
N GLN A 91 21.21 -5.75 -36.93
CA GLN A 91 21.40 -7.05 -37.59
C GLN A 91 21.13 -6.98 -39.10
N TRP A 92 20.29 -6.05 -39.55
CA TRP A 92 19.96 -5.87 -40.96
C TRP A 92 20.97 -4.97 -41.71
N GLU A 93 21.62 -4.02 -41.02
CA GLU A 93 22.68 -3.17 -41.60
C GLU A 93 24.04 -3.89 -41.74
N GLY A 94 24.21 -5.03 -41.08
CA GLY A 94 25.41 -5.87 -41.14
C GLY A 94 25.35 -7.04 -42.13
N ALA A 95 24.26 -7.18 -42.89
CA ALA A 95 24.06 -8.18 -43.94
C ALA A 95 24.16 -7.54 -45.33
#